data_AF-F4BKD6-F1
#
_entry.id   AF-F4BKD6-F1
#
_cell.length_a   1.000
_cell.length_b   1.000
_cell.length_c   1.000
_cell.angle_alpha   90.00
_cell.angle_beta   90.00
_cell.angle_gamma   90.00
#
_symmetry.space_group_name_H-M   'P 1'
#
loop_
_entity.id
_entity.type
_entity.pdbx_description
1 polymer ?
#
loop_
_entity_poly.entity_id
_entity_poly.type
_entity_poly.pdbx_seq_one_letter_code
_entity_poly.pdbx_strand_id
1 'polypeptide(L)'
;MGKTIERVESKTPLRDSDIKGTITWHAPDTAVLADNKTVVDVLQVNCENDNCTANSNPTAYNLTVGSNTISVSGTVTVDGKTIDLATDVKPITEDTEEVKSTFTFQTGTLPEGLTLQALVDALNQNKTSAHGTFDASNTSLRITCDNGYGWLRNIDPPYGEFQHSDSSRGVAQAVWDVDTNSFYSTGARDIDYTTNGNKYRSGANRYTWNMGCWPDQ
;
A
#
# COMPACT_ATOMS: atom_id res chain seq x y z
N MET A 1 -13.82 -6.08 -0.07
CA MET A 1 -14.97 -5.80 -0.96
C MET A 1 -15.89 -7.02 -1.00
N GLY A 2 -16.80 -7.14 -0.03
CA GLY A 2 -17.80 -8.21 -0.01
C GLY A 2 -19.00 -7.81 -0.86
N LYS A 3 -18.95 -8.07 -2.17
CA LYS A 3 -20.16 -8.09 -2.99
C LYS A 3 -20.54 -9.54 -3.20
N THR A 4 -21.76 -9.87 -2.79
CA THR A 4 -22.37 -11.17 -3.03
C THR A 4 -22.49 -11.36 -4.55
N ILE A 5 -21.67 -12.24 -5.10
CA ILE A 5 -21.89 -12.77 -6.45
C ILE A 5 -23.17 -13.59 -6.35
N GLU A 6 -24.28 -13.07 -6.86
CA GLU A 6 -25.49 -13.86 -7.05
C GLU A 6 -25.20 -14.91 -8.13
N ARG A 7 -24.74 -16.07 -7.67
CA ARG A 7 -24.54 -17.25 -8.48
C ARG A 7 -25.94 -17.77 -8.81
N VAL A 8 -26.47 -17.41 -9.98
CA VAL A 8 -27.65 -18.07 -10.53
C VAL A 8 -27.31 -19.56 -10.61
N GLU A 9 -27.96 -20.38 -9.77
CA GLU A 9 -27.69 -21.82 -9.65
C GLU A 9 -27.81 -22.50 -11.02
N SER A 10 -26.67 -22.76 -11.64
CA SER A 10 -26.58 -23.75 -12.70
C SER A 10 -26.58 -25.13 -12.05
N LYS A 11 -27.61 -25.92 -12.39
CA LYS A 11 -27.73 -27.36 -12.13
C LYS A 11 -26.36 -28.06 -12.19
N THR A 12 -25.99 -28.75 -11.11
CA THR A 12 -24.80 -29.61 -10.94
C THR A 12 -23.46 -28.92 -11.26
N PRO A 13 -22.47 -28.89 -10.34
CA PRO A 13 -21.13 -28.43 -10.69
C PRO A 13 -20.60 -29.20 -11.91
N LEU A 14 -20.33 -28.48 -13.00
CA LEU A 14 -19.70 -29.07 -14.19
C LEU A 14 -18.36 -29.68 -13.76
N ARG A 15 -18.12 -30.95 -14.11
CA ARG A 15 -16.82 -31.57 -13.87
C ARG A 15 -15.86 -31.08 -14.95
N ASP A 16 -14.56 -31.08 -14.66
CA ASP A 16 -13.53 -30.69 -15.64
C ASP A 16 -13.63 -31.48 -16.96
N SER A 17 -14.18 -32.70 -16.92
CA SER A 17 -14.47 -33.54 -18.09
C SER A 17 -15.57 -33.00 -19.02
N ASP A 18 -16.46 -32.17 -18.49
CA ASP A 18 -17.66 -31.67 -19.15
C ASP A 18 -17.39 -30.34 -19.86
N ILE A 19 -16.24 -29.71 -19.60
CA ILE A 19 -15.77 -28.46 -20.19
C ILE A 19 -14.71 -28.82 -21.22
N LYS A 20 -15.06 -28.77 -22.51
CA LYS A 20 -14.10 -28.92 -23.61
C LYS A 20 -13.92 -27.57 -24.28
N GLY A 21 -12.68 -27.08 -24.32
CA GLY A 21 -12.37 -25.80 -24.92
C GLY A 21 -11.12 -25.15 -24.34
N THR A 22 -10.80 -23.97 -24.87
CA THR A 22 -9.76 -23.09 -24.34
C THR A 22 -10.43 -21.81 -23.87
N ILE A 23 -10.14 -21.40 -22.64
CA ILE A 23 -10.57 -20.12 -22.09
C ILE A 23 -9.35 -19.22 -22.08
N THR A 24 -9.45 -18.04 -22.68
CA THR A 24 -8.39 -17.01 -22.63
C THR A 24 -8.94 -15.81 -21.90
N TRP A 25 -8.26 -15.41 -20.83
CA TRP A 25 -8.55 -14.17 -20.10
C TRP A 25 -7.76 -13.02 -20.72
N HIS A 26 -8.43 -11.89 -20.93
CA HIS A 26 -7.82 -10.66 -21.44
C HIS A 26 -7.87 -9.60 -20.35
N ALA A 27 -6.71 -9.25 -19.83
CA ALA A 27 -6.53 -8.09 -18.98
C ALA A 27 -6.54 -6.80 -19.84
N PRO A 28 -6.78 -5.62 -19.24
CA PRO A 28 -6.60 -4.35 -19.93
C PRO A 28 -5.20 -4.21 -20.53
N ASP A 29 -5.06 -3.50 -21.65
CA ASP A 29 -3.76 -3.26 -22.30
C ASP A 29 -2.75 -2.53 -21.39
N THR A 30 -3.25 -1.80 -20.39
CA THR A 30 -2.43 -1.11 -19.39
C THR A 30 -2.01 -2.00 -18.22
N ALA A 31 -2.53 -3.21 -18.12
CA ALA A 31 -2.21 -4.14 -17.04
C ALA A 31 -0.81 -4.72 -17.22
N VAL A 32 -0.06 -4.80 -16.12
CA VAL A 32 1.27 -5.41 -16.08
C VAL A 32 1.24 -6.61 -15.14
N LEU A 33 1.97 -7.68 -15.43
CA LEU A 33 2.06 -8.82 -14.50
C LEU A 33 2.58 -8.36 -13.14
N ALA A 34 1.93 -8.80 -12.07
CA ALA A 34 2.41 -8.56 -10.72
C ALA A 34 3.62 -9.46 -10.43
N ASP A 35 4.63 -8.91 -9.76
CA ASP A 35 5.77 -9.70 -9.31
C ASP A 35 5.41 -10.62 -8.12
N ASN A 36 6.23 -11.63 -7.89
CA ASN A 36 6.00 -12.64 -6.84
C ASN A 36 5.85 -12.03 -5.46
N LYS A 37 6.64 -11.00 -5.17
CA LYS A 37 6.65 -10.35 -3.86
C LYS A 37 5.31 -9.66 -3.61
N THR A 38 4.79 -8.95 -4.60
CA THR A 38 3.49 -8.28 -4.57
C THR A 38 2.37 -9.28 -4.38
N VAL A 39 2.39 -10.40 -5.10
CA VAL A 39 1.38 -11.47 -4.96
C VAL A 39 1.38 -12.06 -3.56
N VAL A 40 2.55 -12.37 -3.00
CA VAL A 40 2.67 -12.90 -1.63
C VAL A 40 2.25 -11.87 -0.59
N ASP A 41 2.73 -10.63 -0.69
CA ASP A 41 2.48 -9.60 0.32
C ASP A 41 1.01 -9.13 0.33
N VAL A 42 0.39 -9.01 -0.85
CA VAL A 42 -0.95 -8.42 -0.99
C VAL A 42 -2.04 -9.48 -1.04
N LEU A 43 -1.85 -10.54 -1.83
CA LEU A 43 -2.86 -11.59 -2.01
C LEU A 43 -2.68 -12.77 -1.05
N GLN A 44 -1.55 -12.84 -0.31
CA GLN A 44 -1.26 -13.88 0.67
C GLN A 44 -1.32 -15.31 0.09
N VAL A 45 -0.93 -15.43 -1.18
CA VAL A 45 -0.88 -16.70 -1.93
C VAL A 45 0.49 -16.81 -2.60
N ASN A 46 0.98 -18.04 -2.74
CA ASN A 46 2.19 -18.33 -3.50
C ASN A 46 1.81 -18.69 -4.93
N CYS A 47 2.60 -18.22 -5.89
CA CYS A 47 2.53 -18.72 -7.25
C CYS A 47 3.13 -20.12 -7.33
N GLU A 48 2.57 -20.94 -8.22
CA GLU A 48 3.12 -22.24 -8.56
C GLU A 48 4.63 -22.12 -8.90
N ASN A 49 5.45 -22.98 -8.27
CA ASN A 49 6.91 -22.99 -8.40
C ASN A 49 7.60 -21.66 -8.02
N ASP A 50 6.98 -20.88 -7.13
CA ASP A 50 7.47 -19.58 -6.67
C ASP A 50 7.74 -18.59 -7.82
N ASN A 51 6.99 -18.68 -8.91
CA ASN A 51 7.14 -17.82 -10.08
C ASN A 51 5.78 -17.42 -10.68
N CYS A 52 5.39 -16.16 -10.53
CA CYS A 52 4.18 -15.57 -11.07
C CYS A 52 4.42 -15.14 -12.51
N THR A 53 3.97 -15.97 -13.44
CA THR A 53 3.97 -15.71 -14.88
C THR A 53 2.53 -15.59 -15.37
N ALA A 54 2.34 -15.20 -16.62
CA ALA A 54 1.03 -15.19 -17.27
C ALA A 54 0.32 -16.57 -17.29
N ASN A 55 1.04 -17.66 -17.02
CA ASN A 55 0.52 -19.02 -17.03
C ASN A 55 0.59 -19.71 -15.65
N SER A 56 0.99 -18.99 -14.60
CA SER A 56 1.14 -19.57 -13.27
C SER A 56 -0.21 -19.65 -12.55
N ASN A 57 -0.30 -20.51 -11.53
CA ASN A 57 -1.45 -20.56 -10.64
C ASN A 57 -1.08 -20.05 -9.23
N PRO A 58 -1.61 -18.88 -8.77
CA PRO A 58 -2.42 -17.94 -9.53
C PRO A 58 -1.60 -17.11 -10.53
N THR A 59 -2.29 -16.50 -11.50
CA THR A 59 -1.77 -15.40 -12.32
C THR A 59 -2.34 -14.10 -11.76
N ALA A 60 -1.51 -13.06 -11.62
CA ALA A 60 -1.92 -11.77 -11.06
C ALA A 60 -1.41 -10.59 -11.91
N TYR A 61 -2.19 -9.52 -11.94
CA TYR A 61 -1.89 -8.30 -12.69
C TYR A 61 -2.01 -7.08 -11.78
N ASN A 62 -1.09 -6.13 -11.95
CA ASN A 62 -1.22 -4.77 -11.47
C ASN A 62 -2.08 -3.98 -12.47
N LEU A 63 -3.19 -3.44 -11.99
CA LEU A 63 -4.09 -2.60 -12.77
C LEU A 63 -3.77 -1.13 -12.55
N THR A 64 -3.87 -0.32 -13.60
CA THR A 64 -3.71 1.14 -13.50
C THR A 64 -4.95 1.77 -12.91
N VAL A 65 -4.78 2.84 -12.12
CA VAL A 65 -5.89 3.65 -11.58
C VAL A 65 -6.85 4.05 -12.69
N GLY A 66 -8.15 3.93 -12.40
CA GLY A 66 -9.23 4.23 -13.34
C GLY A 66 -9.98 2.99 -13.80
N SER A 67 -10.66 3.11 -14.93
CA SER A 67 -11.56 2.06 -15.41
C SER A 67 -10.79 0.95 -16.13
N ASN A 68 -10.95 -0.28 -15.65
CA ASN A 68 -10.26 -1.46 -16.17
C ASN A 68 -11.29 -2.49 -16.63
N THR A 69 -11.26 -2.86 -17.91
CA THR A 69 -12.13 -3.90 -18.46
C THR A 69 -11.40 -5.23 -18.60
N ILE A 70 -11.91 -6.27 -17.96
CA ILE A 70 -11.45 -7.65 -18.08
C ILE A 70 -12.47 -8.40 -18.94
N SER A 71 -11.99 -9.13 -19.94
CA SER A 71 -12.83 -9.94 -20.82
C SER A 71 -12.30 -11.36 -20.96
N VAL A 72 -13.10 -12.21 -21.59
CA VAL A 72 -12.78 -13.61 -21.82
C VAL A 72 -13.12 -13.97 -23.25
N SER A 73 -12.33 -14.85 -23.86
CA SER A 73 -12.62 -15.39 -25.18
C SER A 73 -12.38 -16.90 -25.23
N GLY A 74 -12.84 -17.50 -26.31
CA GLY A 74 -12.71 -18.92 -26.58
C GLY A 74 -14.06 -19.60 -26.64
N THR A 75 -14.04 -20.88 -27.01
CA THR A 75 -15.26 -21.67 -27.17
C THR A 75 -15.30 -22.76 -26.13
N VAL A 76 -16.42 -22.89 -25.42
CA VAL A 76 -16.65 -23.98 -24.47
C VAL A 76 -17.85 -24.78 -24.93
N THR A 77 -17.73 -26.11 -24.95
CA THR A 77 -18.88 -26.98 -25.11
C THR A 77 -19.39 -27.46 -23.75
N VAL A 78 -20.65 -27.17 -23.43
CA VAL A 78 -21.36 -27.65 -22.24
C VAL A 78 -22.62 -28.39 -22.68
N ASP A 79 -22.82 -29.63 -22.23
CA ASP A 79 -23.97 -30.46 -22.61
C ASP A 79 -24.21 -30.55 -24.14
N GLY A 80 -23.13 -30.55 -24.93
CA GLY A 80 -23.19 -30.58 -26.39
C GLY A 80 -23.56 -29.26 -27.06
N LYS A 81 -23.75 -28.17 -26.29
CA LYS A 81 -23.92 -26.80 -26.81
C LYS A 81 -22.60 -26.06 -26.76
N THR A 82 -22.25 -25.42 -27.87
CA THR A 82 -21.07 -24.54 -27.95
C THR A 82 -21.45 -23.13 -27.54
N ILE A 83 -20.68 -22.57 -26.62
CA ILE A 83 -20.79 -21.20 -26.10
C ILE A 83 -19.55 -20.45 -26.59
N ASP A 84 -19.74 -19.29 -27.21
CA ASP A 84 -18.64 -18.38 -27.56
C ASP A 84 -18.50 -17.35 -26.44
N LEU A 85 -17.42 -17.49 -25.65
CA LEU A 85 -17.22 -16.67 -24.48
C LEU A 85 -17.05 -15.18 -24.82
N ALA A 86 -16.59 -14.84 -26.03
CA ALA A 86 -16.39 -13.44 -26.41
C ALA A 86 -17.73 -12.70 -26.63
N THR A 87 -18.78 -13.42 -27.03
CA THR A 87 -20.11 -12.83 -27.28
C THR A 87 -21.10 -13.11 -26.16
N ASP A 88 -20.97 -14.28 -25.52
CA ASP A 88 -21.96 -14.78 -24.56
C ASP A 88 -21.62 -14.37 -23.12
N VAL A 89 -20.37 -13.97 -22.84
CA VAL A 89 -19.94 -13.44 -21.53
C VAL A 89 -19.64 -11.96 -21.66
N LYS A 90 -20.36 -11.14 -20.89
CA LYS A 90 -20.10 -9.70 -20.85
C LYS A 90 -18.77 -9.41 -20.15
N PRO A 91 -17.92 -8.54 -20.71
CA PRO A 91 -16.75 -8.04 -20.01
C PRO A 91 -17.15 -7.39 -18.68
N ILE A 92 -16.31 -7.54 -17.68
CA ILE A 92 -16.45 -6.88 -16.39
C ILE A 92 -15.59 -5.64 -16.42
N THR A 93 -16.16 -4.50 -16.07
CA THR A 93 -15.41 -3.25 -15.89
C THR A 93 -15.43 -2.89 -14.42
N GLU A 94 -14.24 -2.76 -13.85
CA GLU A 94 -14.04 -2.33 -12.47
C GLU A 94 -13.21 -1.06 -12.46
N ASP A 95 -13.65 -0.09 -11.68
CA ASP A 95 -12.86 1.11 -11.42
C ASP A 95 -11.90 0.82 -10.27
N THR A 96 -10.62 1.03 -10.52
CA THR A 96 -9.58 0.90 -9.50
C THR A 96 -9.19 2.27 -8.98
N GLU A 97 -8.96 2.32 -7.68
CA GLU A 97 -8.41 3.51 -7.03
C GLU A 97 -6.95 3.26 -6.66
N GLU A 98 -6.19 4.35 -6.55
CA GLU A 98 -4.81 4.29 -6.13
C GLU A 98 -4.71 3.72 -4.71
N VAL A 99 -3.94 2.64 -4.57
CA VAL A 99 -3.55 2.13 -3.26
C VAL A 99 -2.47 3.07 -2.72
N LYS A 100 -2.89 4.05 -1.92
CA LYS A 100 -1.93 4.95 -1.27
C LYS A 100 -1.03 4.16 -0.33
N SER A 101 0.28 4.38 -0.44
CA SER A 101 1.24 3.82 0.51
C SER A 101 1.02 4.48 1.87
N THR A 102 0.53 3.72 2.84
CA THR A 102 0.34 4.20 4.22
C THR A 102 1.25 3.46 5.17
N PHE A 103 1.82 4.17 6.13
CA PHE A 103 2.61 3.58 7.20
C PHE A 103 2.13 4.07 8.56
N THR A 104 1.81 3.13 9.45
CA THR A 104 1.40 3.41 10.83
C THR A 104 2.60 3.16 11.74
N PHE A 105 3.05 4.20 12.43
CA PHE A 105 4.19 4.14 13.31
C PHE A 105 3.87 3.39 14.60
N GLN A 106 4.88 2.72 15.14
CA GLN A 106 4.80 2.16 16.49
C GLN A 106 4.53 3.29 17.51
N THR A 107 3.51 3.10 18.33
CA THR A 107 3.13 4.06 19.37
C THR A 107 3.91 3.81 20.66
N GLY A 108 4.32 4.89 21.31
CA GLY A 108 4.71 4.88 22.72
C GLY A 108 4.04 6.03 23.48
N THR A 109 4.47 6.23 24.72
CA THR A 109 3.96 7.32 25.56
C THR A 109 4.51 8.64 25.06
N LEU A 110 3.66 9.49 24.48
CA LEU A 110 4.05 10.85 24.09
C LEU A 110 4.62 11.62 25.29
N PRO A 111 5.62 12.49 25.07
CA PRO A 111 6.16 13.33 26.12
C PRO A 111 5.08 14.24 26.71
N GLU A 112 5.28 14.63 27.97
CA GLU A 112 4.33 15.47 28.69
C GLU A 112 3.95 16.72 27.89
N GLY A 113 2.65 17.01 27.88
CA GLY A 113 2.06 18.17 27.21
C GLY A 113 1.92 18.07 25.70
N LEU A 114 2.54 17.08 25.04
CA LEU A 114 2.34 16.83 23.62
C LEU A 114 1.10 15.97 23.38
N THR A 115 0.17 16.46 22.56
CA THR A 115 -0.93 15.66 22.04
C THR A 115 -0.58 15.08 20.67
N LEU A 116 -1.17 13.94 20.32
CA LEU A 116 -0.98 13.35 18.99
C LEU A 116 -1.44 14.30 17.88
N GLN A 117 -2.55 15.02 18.08
CA GLN A 117 -3.03 15.98 17.10
C GLN A 117 -2.04 17.15 16.91
N ALA A 118 -1.48 17.69 17.98
CA ALA A 118 -0.48 18.75 17.87
C ALA A 118 0.79 18.29 17.12
N LEU A 119 1.21 17.03 17.31
CA LEU A 119 2.30 16.43 16.55
C LEU A 119 1.95 16.29 15.06
N VAL A 120 0.75 15.78 14.75
CA VAL A 120 0.23 15.66 13.38
C VAL A 120 0.22 17.03 12.70
N ASP A 121 -0.30 18.05 13.37
CA ASP A 121 -0.39 19.40 12.83
C ASP A 121 1.00 19.99 12.56
N ALA A 122 1.96 19.77 13.47
CA ALA A 122 3.34 20.24 13.31
C ALA A 122 4.08 19.58 12.13
N LEU A 123 3.95 18.26 11.98
CA LEU A 123 4.55 17.53 10.85
C LEU A 123 3.91 17.95 9.53
N ASN A 124 2.59 18.14 9.51
CA ASN A 124 1.86 18.56 8.32
C ASN A 124 2.22 19.97 7.81
N GLN A 125 2.88 20.81 8.62
CA GLN A 125 3.43 22.09 8.15
C GLN A 125 4.49 21.89 7.04
N ASN A 126 5.16 20.75 7.02
CA ASN A 126 6.24 20.44 6.08
C ASN A 126 5.97 19.16 5.28
N LYS A 127 4.70 18.78 5.14
CA LYS A 127 4.27 17.54 4.46
C LYS A 127 4.81 17.39 3.03
N THR A 128 5.00 18.49 2.31
CA THR A 128 5.55 18.48 0.95
C THR A 128 6.99 17.97 0.92
N SER A 129 7.81 18.30 1.93
CA SER A 129 9.17 17.77 2.04
C SER A 129 9.19 16.31 2.47
N ALA A 130 8.17 15.87 3.19
CA ALA A 130 7.97 14.48 3.57
C ALA A 130 7.30 13.64 2.47
N HIS A 131 6.84 14.25 1.36
CA HIS A 131 6.04 13.59 0.33
C HIS A 131 4.91 12.74 0.89
N GLY A 132 4.23 13.24 1.92
CA GLY A 132 3.15 12.51 2.57
C GLY A 132 2.40 13.33 3.60
N THR A 133 1.12 13.01 3.77
CA THR A 133 0.23 13.66 4.74
C THR A 133 0.15 12.83 6.01
N PHE A 134 0.30 13.48 7.16
CA PHE A 134 0.24 12.84 8.47
C PHE A 134 -1.18 12.88 9.04
N ASP A 135 -1.57 11.84 9.77
CA ASP A 135 -2.83 11.77 10.47
C ASP A 135 -2.73 10.90 11.73
N ALA A 136 -3.79 10.92 12.55
CA ALA A 136 -3.93 10.03 13.69
C ALA A 136 -4.78 8.82 13.31
N SER A 137 -4.17 7.63 13.32
CA SER A 137 -4.87 6.36 13.18
C SER A 137 -5.07 5.77 14.57
N ASN A 138 -6.25 5.98 15.17
CA ASN A 138 -6.53 5.69 16.58
C ASN A 138 -5.58 6.45 17.52
N THR A 139 -4.66 5.73 18.17
CA THR A 139 -3.64 6.27 19.08
C THR A 139 -2.24 6.29 18.44
N SER A 140 -2.13 5.98 17.15
CA SER A 140 -0.88 5.92 16.41
C SER A 140 -0.76 7.07 15.41
N LEU A 141 0.46 7.56 15.25
CA LEU A 141 0.80 8.42 14.11
C LEU A 141 0.77 7.57 12.84
N ARG A 142 0.22 8.12 11.76
CA ARG A 142 0.24 7.52 10.43
C ARG A 142 0.70 8.54 9.40
N ILE A 143 1.40 8.09 8.37
CA ILE A 143 1.69 8.86 7.15
C ILE A 143 1.03 8.17 5.97
N THR A 144 0.39 8.96 5.11
CA THR A 144 -0.09 8.55 3.78
C THR A 144 0.78 9.24 2.74
N CYS A 145 1.54 8.48 1.97
CA CYS A 145 2.47 9.00 0.97
C CYS A 145 1.74 9.60 -0.23
N ASP A 146 2.38 10.61 -0.83
CA ASP A 146 1.97 11.19 -2.11
C ASP A 146 2.25 10.22 -3.26
N ASN A 147 1.60 10.45 -4.40
CA ASN A 147 1.71 9.61 -5.58
C ASN A 147 3.16 9.47 -6.06
N GLY A 148 3.60 8.24 -6.30
CA GLY A 148 4.99 7.93 -6.68
C GLY A 148 5.97 7.84 -5.50
N TYR A 149 5.50 7.96 -4.26
CA TYR A 149 6.29 7.82 -3.04
C TYR A 149 5.73 6.69 -2.16
N GLY A 150 6.63 6.03 -1.45
CA GLY A 150 6.29 4.97 -0.50
C GLY A 150 7.07 5.11 0.81
N TRP A 151 6.54 4.49 1.86
CA TRP A 151 7.34 4.26 3.05
C TRP A 151 8.29 3.09 2.82
N LEU A 152 9.59 3.31 3.03
CA LEU A 152 10.57 2.24 2.88
C LEU A 152 10.47 1.24 4.04
N ARG A 153 10.19 -0.03 3.73
CA ARG A 153 10.01 -1.09 4.75
C ARG A 153 11.25 -1.36 5.59
N ASN A 154 12.44 -1.06 5.07
CA ASN A 154 13.68 -1.21 5.83
C ASN A 154 13.92 -0.03 6.79
N ILE A 155 13.08 1.00 6.82
CA ILE A 155 13.16 2.14 7.73
C ILE A 155 11.94 2.09 8.66
N ASP A 156 12.05 1.42 9.81
CA ASP A 156 10.97 1.30 10.80
C ASP A 156 11.54 1.49 12.22
N PRO A 157 11.88 2.73 12.59
CA PRO A 157 12.40 2.99 13.93
C PRO A 157 11.29 2.76 14.98
N PRO A 158 11.55 1.92 16.00
CA PRO A 158 10.68 1.82 17.16
C PRO A 158 10.45 3.17 17.82
N TYR A 159 9.39 3.28 18.61
CA TYR A 159 9.19 4.48 19.42
C TYR A 159 10.36 4.71 20.38
N GLY A 160 10.84 5.95 20.47
CA GLY A 160 12.00 6.34 21.27
C GLY A 160 13.33 6.18 20.54
N GLU A 161 13.36 5.62 19.34
CA GLU A 161 14.57 5.29 18.59
C GLU A 161 14.67 6.08 17.27
N PHE A 162 15.83 5.92 16.64
CA PHE A 162 16.08 6.40 15.28
C PHE A 162 16.75 5.30 14.45
N GLN A 163 16.67 5.46 13.14
CA GLN A 163 17.32 4.55 12.21
C GLN A 163 17.99 5.36 11.09
N HIS A 164 19.25 5.02 10.80
CA HIS A 164 19.97 5.58 9.66
C HIS A 164 19.49 4.97 8.34
N SER A 165 19.44 5.80 7.33
CA SER A 165 19.27 5.45 5.93
C SER A 165 20.63 5.45 5.22
N ASP A 166 20.67 4.87 4.03
CA ASP A 166 21.84 4.83 3.14
C ASP A 166 22.19 6.19 2.50
N SER A 167 21.26 7.14 2.57
CA SER A 167 21.29 8.41 1.87
C SER A 167 20.49 9.48 2.63
N SER A 168 20.85 10.75 2.43
CA SER A 168 20.04 11.86 2.93
C SER A 168 18.77 12.03 2.09
N ARG A 169 17.63 12.22 2.75
CA ARG A 169 16.33 12.31 2.09
C ARG A 169 15.45 13.34 2.79
N GLY A 170 14.47 13.86 2.04
CA GLY A 170 13.52 14.84 2.54
C GLY A 170 12.63 14.26 3.64
N VAL A 171 12.51 15.00 4.75
CA VAL A 171 11.64 14.66 5.88
C VAL A 171 10.92 15.90 6.41
N ALA A 172 9.76 15.69 7.02
CA ALA A 172 9.17 16.65 7.95
C ALA A 172 9.75 16.40 9.35
N GLN A 173 10.25 17.46 9.97
CA GLN A 173 10.75 17.46 11.34
C GLN A 173 9.77 18.13 12.29
N ALA A 174 9.56 17.51 13.45
CA ALA A 174 8.97 18.14 14.63
C ALA A 174 9.81 17.82 15.87
N VAL A 175 10.21 18.86 16.61
CA VAL A 175 10.98 18.75 17.86
C VAL A 175 10.15 19.37 18.98
N TRP A 176 9.69 18.54 19.91
CA TRP A 176 8.98 18.98 21.10
C TRP A 176 9.95 19.24 22.25
N ASP A 177 9.79 20.37 22.94
CA ASP A 177 10.52 20.69 24.16
C ASP A 177 9.56 20.63 25.35
N VAL A 178 9.83 19.70 26.26
CA VAL A 178 8.98 19.46 27.43
C VAL A 178 9.12 20.60 28.44
N ASP A 179 10.30 21.23 28.54
CA ASP A 179 10.56 22.25 29.55
C ASP A 179 9.79 23.55 29.23
N THR A 180 9.56 23.82 27.93
CA THR A 180 8.79 24.97 27.45
C THR A 180 7.40 24.61 26.94
N ASN A 181 7.01 23.34 27.00
CA ASN A 181 5.73 22.82 26.53
C ASN A 181 5.35 23.30 25.11
N SER A 182 6.32 23.28 24.19
CA SER A 182 6.17 23.85 22.84
C SER A 182 7.09 23.17 21.82
N PHE A 183 6.76 23.32 20.54
CA PHE A 183 7.68 22.91 19.48
C PHE A 183 8.89 23.85 19.45
N TYR A 184 10.06 23.30 19.77
CA TYR A 184 11.34 23.99 19.64
C TYR A 184 11.72 24.23 18.17
N SER A 185 11.39 23.26 17.31
CA SER A 185 11.69 23.33 15.88
C SER A 185 10.69 22.50 15.09
N THR A 186 10.09 23.11 14.08
CA THR A 186 9.40 22.41 12.97
C THR A 186 10.07 22.83 11.68
N GLY A 187 10.17 21.92 10.70
CA GLY A 187 10.77 22.28 9.41
C GLY A 187 11.00 21.12 8.48
N ALA A 188 11.29 21.45 7.22
CA ALA A 188 11.85 20.53 6.26
C ALA A 188 13.34 20.29 6.55
N ARG A 189 13.80 19.05 6.36
CA ARG A 189 15.21 18.66 6.46
C ARG A 189 15.55 17.63 5.39
N ASP A 190 16.78 17.68 4.90
CA ASP A 190 17.39 16.58 4.14
C ASP A 190 18.40 15.89 5.06
N ILE A 191 18.04 14.72 5.58
CA ILE A 191 18.86 13.97 6.55
C ILE A 191 18.84 12.48 6.24
N ASP A 192 19.87 11.78 6.73
CA ASP A 192 20.07 10.34 6.52
C ASP A 192 19.55 9.49 7.68
N TYR A 193 18.55 9.97 8.43
CA TYR A 193 17.93 9.20 9.50
C TYR A 193 16.47 9.57 9.74
N THR A 194 15.69 8.58 10.13
CA THR A 194 14.29 8.69 10.54
C THR A 194 14.23 8.55 12.06
N THR A 195 13.44 9.38 12.74
CA THR A 195 13.25 9.30 14.19
C THR A 195 11.78 9.18 14.53
N ASN A 196 11.46 8.37 15.54
CA ASN A 196 10.10 8.23 16.07
C ASN A 196 10.11 8.55 17.57
N GLY A 197 9.95 9.82 17.92
CA GLY A 197 9.91 10.25 19.34
C GLY A 197 11.23 10.04 20.09
N ASN A 198 12.36 10.11 19.39
CA ASN A 198 13.67 9.92 20.01
C ASN A 198 14.04 11.11 20.91
N LYS A 199 14.47 10.82 22.15
CA LYS A 199 14.89 11.84 23.11
C LYS A 199 16.32 12.30 22.82
N TYR A 200 16.52 13.61 22.76
CA TYR A 200 17.85 14.22 22.64
C TYR A 200 18.73 13.86 23.84
N ARG A 201 19.93 13.35 23.60
CA ARG A 201 20.84 12.87 24.66
C ARG A 201 21.58 13.99 25.41
N SER A 202 21.63 15.21 24.87
CA SER A 202 22.52 16.29 25.35
C SER A 202 21.92 17.16 26.47
N GLY A 203 21.15 16.58 27.39
CA GLY A 203 20.61 17.27 28.57
C GLY A 203 19.36 18.14 28.34
N ALA A 204 19.01 18.47 27.10
CA ALA A 204 17.74 19.11 26.78
C ALA A 204 16.60 18.09 26.80
N ASN A 205 15.45 18.42 27.41
CA ASN A 205 14.31 17.53 27.49
C ASN A 205 13.45 17.58 26.21
N ARG A 206 14.08 17.20 25.09
CA ARG A 206 13.52 17.33 23.74
C ARG A 206 13.30 15.99 23.06
N TYR A 207 12.23 15.89 22.28
CA TYR A 207 11.82 14.68 21.56
C TYR A 207 11.67 15.01 20.07
N THR A 208 12.23 14.17 19.20
CA THR A 208 12.31 14.44 17.76
C THR A 208 11.58 13.40 16.93
N TRP A 209 10.80 13.88 15.96
CA TRP A 209 10.23 13.11 14.87
C TRP A 209 10.77 13.65 13.56
N ASN A 210 11.27 12.75 12.72
CA ASN A 210 11.77 13.01 11.38
C ASN A 210 11.22 11.90 10.48
N MET A 211 10.29 12.23 9.59
CA MET A 211 9.53 11.24 8.82
C MET A 211 9.25 11.73 7.40
N GLY A 212 9.31 10.81 6.44
CA GLY A 212 9.02 11.07 5.04
C GLY A 212 8.76 9.80 4.26
N CYS A 213 8.16 9.95 3.09
CA CYS A 213 8.02 8.94 2.06
C CYS A 213 9.02 9.23 0.94
N TRP A 214 9.48 8.18 0.28
CA TRP A 214 10.52 8.27 -0.74
C TRP A 214 10.15 7.39 -1.94
N PRO A 215 10.63 7.72 -3.15
CA PRO A 215 10.47 6.82 -4.29
C PRO A 215 11.12 5.47 -3.98
N ASP A 216 10.52 4.39 -4.45
CA ASP A 216 11.15 3.07 -4.43
C ASP A 216 12.45 3.13 -5.25
N GLN A 217 13.55 2.61 -4.69
CA GLN A 217 14.85 2.53 -5.36
C GLN A 217 14.92 1.35 -6.34
#